data_AF-A0A850J773-F1
#
_entry.id   AF-A0A850J773-F1
#
_cell.length_a   1.000
_cell.length_b   1.000
_cell.length_c   1.000
_cell.angle_alpha   90.00
_cell.angle_beta   90.00
_cell.angle_gamma   90.00
#
_symmetry.space_group_name_H-M   'P 1'
#
loop_
_entity.id
_entity.type
_entity.pdbx_description
1 polymer ?
#
loop_
_entity_poly.entity_id
_entity_poly.type
_entity_poly.pdbx_seq_one_letter_code
_entity_poly.pdbx_strand_id
1 'polypeptide(L)'
;MLADLGQRSERLRADLRDLEGTRARLERDAEGGTALEEARERATTYGILAGTLPAEGPGIELLISDPGNRVKAINLLDALQELRDAGAEVVQVDDVRVGVDSYFLDDRNGVRIDGRLLSVPYRFLAIGDPHTMTTALNIPGGLVRTLRGAGATVLITPRAKVAVGAVRSP
;
A
#
# COMPACT_ATOMS: atom_id res chain seq x y z
N MET A 1 -3.35 70.67 -21.57
CA MET A 1 -3.38 69.87 -20.31
C MET A 1 -4.49 68.84 -20.26
N LEU A 2 -5.64 69.00 -20.94
CA LEU A 2 -6.71 67.99 -21.00
C LEU A 2 -6.38 66.75 -21.87
N ALA A 3 -5.63 66.93 -22.97
CA ALA A 3 -5.26 65.82 -23.87
C ALA A 3 -4.30 64.81 -23.20
N ASP A 4 -3.37 65.26 -22.36
CA ASP A 4 -2.41 64.41 -21.63
C ASP A 4 -3.12 63.50 -20.59
N LEU A 5 -4.15 64.03 -19.93
CA LEU A 5 -4.95 63.27 -18.96
C LEU A 5 -5.80 62.18 -19.64
N GLY A 6 -6.36 62.46 -20.82
CA GLY A 6 -7.07 61.46 -21.62
C GLY A 6 -6.15 60.33 -22.08
N GLN A 7 -4.94 60.66 -22.53
CA GLN A 7 -3.97 59.68 -23.00
C GLN A 7 -3.44 58.78 -21.88
N ARG A 8 -3.22 59.33 -20.68
CA ARG A 8 -2.91 58.55 -19.47
C ARG A 8 -4.06 57.65 -19.04
N SER A 9 -5.30 58.14 -19.13
CA SER A 9 -6.49 57.35 -18.79
C SER A 9 -6.69 56.15 -19.72
N GLU A 10 -6.47 56.32 -21.03
CA GLU A 10 -6.54 55.22 -21.99
C GLU A 10 -5.44 54.18 -21.78
N ARG A 11 -4.23 54.63 -21.45
CA ARG A 11 -3.12 53.72 -21.14
C ARG A 11 -3.41 52.87 -19.91
N LEU A 12 -3.89 53.49 -18.83
CA LEU A 12 -4.27 52.78 -17.60
C LEU A 12 -5.39 51.75 -17.84
N ARG A 13 -6.37 52.07 -18.70
CA ARG A 13 -7.43 51.12 -19.08
C ARG A 13 -6.89 49.95 -19.90
N ALA A 14 -5.89 50.17 -20.75
CA ALA A 14 -5.24 49.12 -21.50
C ALA A 14 -4.44 48.19 -20.57
N ASP A 15 -3.66 48.76 -19.65
CA ASP A 15 -2.87 48.01 -18.67
C ASP A 15 -3.79 47.17 -17.76
N LEU A 16 -4.94 47.71 -17.34
CA LEU A 16 -5.91 46.99 -16.50
C LEU A 16 -6.47 45.74 -17.21
N ARG A 17 -6.84 45.86 -18.49
CA ARG A 17 -7.34 44.73 -19.29
C ARG A 17 -6.27 43.65 -19.48
N ASP A 18 -5.01 44.04 -19.65
CA ASP A 18 -3.90 43.10 -19.80
C ASP A 18 -3.61 42.34 -18.49
N LEU A 19 -3.65 43.04 -17.35
CA LEU A 19 -3.55 42.45 -16.02
C LEU A 19 -4.71 41.50 -15.71
N GLU A 20 -5.94 41.86 -16.03
CA GLU A 20 -7.12 40.99 -15.89
C GLU A 20 -7.00 39.75 -16.79
N GLY A 21 -6.54 39.91 -18.03
CA GLY A 21 -6.28 38.81 -18.95
C GLY A 21 -5.17 37.86 -18.48
N THR A 22 -4.11 38.42 -17.88
CA THR A 22 -3.00 37.66 -17.29
C THR A 22 -3.48 36.89 -16.07
N ARG A 23 -4.23 37.53 -15.17
CA ARG A 23 -4.82 36.90 -13.98
C ARG A 23 -5.73 35.73 -14.36
N ALA A 24 -6.65 35.92 -15.30
CA ALA A 24 -7.56 34.86 -15.72
C ALA A 24 -6.84 33.66 -16.38
N ARG A 25 -5.68 33.88 -16.99
CA ARG A 25 -4.84 32.80 -17.55
C ARG A 25 -4.15 32.02 -16.44
N LEU A 26 -3.56 32.73 -15.46
CA LEU A 26 -2.92 32.13 -14.30
C LEU A 26 -3.92 31.33 -13.44
N GLU A 27 -5.16 31.81 -13.27
CA GLU A 27 -6.22 31.09 -12.55
C GLU A 27 -6.56 29.76 -13.26
N ARG A 28 -6.71 29.75 -14.58
CA ARG A 28 -6.95 28.51 -15.36
C ARG A 28 -5.79 27.53 -15.32
N ASP A 29 -4.55 28.02 -15.41
CA ASP A 29 -3.36 27.17 -15.36
C ASP A 29 -3.18 26.55 -13.96
N ALA A 30 -3.52 27.30 -12.91
CA ALA A 30 -3.53 26.81 -11.53
C ALA A 30 -4.61 25.75 -11.31
N GLU A 31 -5.84 25.97 -11.79
CA GLU A 31 -6.94 24.99 -11.73
C GLU A 31 -6.64 23.70 -12.52
N GLY A 32 -6.01 23.81 -13.69
CA GLY A 32 -5.56 22.65 -14.47
C GLY A 32 -4.44 21.87 -13.77
N GLY A 33 -3.52 22.59 -13.11
CA GLY A 33 -2.46 21.99 -12.28
C GLY A 33 -3.01 21.24 -11.07
N THR A 34 -4.00 21.82 -10.38
CA THR A 34 -4.62 21.16 -9.22
C THR A 34 -5.43 19.93 -9.63
N ALA A 35 -6.18 19.99 -10.73
CA ALA A 35 -6.95 18.85 -11.25
C ALA A 35 -6.05 17.67 -11.68
N LEU A 36 -4.90 17.96 -12.29
CA LEU A 36 -3.93 16.94 -12.68
C LEU A 36 -3.29 16.27 -11.45
N GLU A 37 -2.97 17.05 -10.42
CA GLU A 37 -2.37 16.51 -9.20
C GLU A 37 -3.36 15.62 -8.44
N GLU A 38 -4.61 16.06 -8.28
CA GLU A 38 -5.66 15.22 -7.70
C GLU A 38 -5.86 13.90 -8.48
N ALA A 39 -5.82 13.96 -9.81
CA ALA A 39 -5.94 12.77 -10.64
C ALA A 39 -4.78 11.79 -10.41
N ARG A 40 -3.55 12.28 -10.23
CA ARG A 40 -2.36 11.47 -9.91
C ARG A 40 -2.43 10.85 -8.53
N GLU A 41 -2.86 11.60 -7.52
CA GLU A 41 -3.05 11.08 -6.16
C GLU A 41 -4.10 9.96 -6.13
N ARG A 42 -5.22 10.15 -6.84
CA ARG A 42 -6.26 9.12 -6.99
C ARG A 42 -5.73 7.90 -7.72
N ALA A 43 -5.02 8.09 -8.84
CA ALA A 43 -4.41 6.97 -9.58
C ALA A 43 -3.42 6.19 -8.72
N THR A 44 -2.61 6.87 -7.92
CA THR A 44 -1.68 6.25 -6.96
C THR A 44 -2.44 5.44 -5.91
N THR A 45 -3.48 6.03 -5.32
CA THR A 45 -4.34 5.37 -4.33
C THR A 45 -4.96 4.11 -4.91
N TYR A 46 -5.55 4.19 -6.11
CA TYR A 46 -6.13 3.03 -6.78
C TYR A 46 -5.09 1.99 -7.17
N GLY A 47 -3.89 2.39 -7.59
CA GLY A 47 -2.80 1.47 -7.89
C GLY A 47 -2.32 0.69 -6.66
N ILE A 48 -2.25 1.34 -5.49
CA ILE A 48 -1.93 0.66 -4.23
C ILE A 48 -3.05 -0.33 -3.85
N LEU A 49 -4.31 0.09 -3.92
CA LEU A 49 -5.48 -0.75 -3.60
C LEU A 49 -5.60 -1.96 -4.53
N ALA A 50 -5.36 -1.77 -5.83
CA ALA A 50 -5.34 -2.83 -6.83
C ALA A 50 -4.09 -3.73 -6.73
N GLY A 51 -3.11 -3.33 -5.93
CA GLY A 51 -1.84 -4.04 -5.79
C GLY A 51 -0.88 -3.88 -6.96
N THR A 52 -1.13 -2.96 -7.89
CA THR A 52 -0.29 -2.69 -9.08
C THR A 52 0.86 -1.72 -8.80
N LEU A 53 0.84 -1.03 -7.65
CA LEU A 53 1.93 -0.18 -7.17
C LEU A 53 2.51 -0.70 -5.85
N PRO A 54 3.82 -0.48 -5.61
CA PRO A 54 4.42 -0.76 -4.32
C PRO A 54 3.83 0.17 -3.24
N ALA A 55 3.97 -0.23 -1.98
CA ALA A 55 3.47 0.54 -0.85
C ALA A 55 4.48 0.53 0.31
N GLU A 56 4.46 1.60 1.09
CA GLU A 56 5.27 1.71 2.31
C GLU A 56 4.43 2.31 3.43
N GLY A 57 4.63 1.84 4.66
CA GLY A 57 3.92 2.35 5.83
C GLY A 57 4.31 1.64 7.12
N PRO A 58 3.74 2.02 8.26
CA PRO A 58 3.92 1.26 9.50
C PRO A 58 3.34 -0.15 9.35
N GLY A 59 3.84 -1.09 10.13
CA GLY A 59 3.35 -2.45 10.04
C GLY A 59 4.21 -3.48 10.76
N ILE A 60 4.09 -4.75 10.37
CA ILE A 60 4.83 -5.85 10.99
C ILE A 60 5.54 -6.70 9.93
N GLU A 61 6.63 -7.31 10.36
CA GLU A 61 7.26 -8.45 9.70
C GLU A 61 6.96 -9.71 10.52
N LEU A 62 6.31 -10.68 9.90
CA LEU A 62 5.98 -11.98 10.48
C LEU A 62 6.83 -13.05 9.77
N LEU A 63 7.67 -13.74 10.54
CA LEU A 63 8.51 -14.84 10.08
C LEU A 63 8.03 -16.16 10.66
N ILE A 64 7.76 -17.13 9.81
CA ILE A 64 7.34 -18.48 10.20
C ILE A 64 8.43 -19.46 9.76
N SER A 65 9.22 -19.93 10.72
CA SER A 65 10.23 -20.97 10.50
C SER A 65 9.63 -22.35 10.69
N ASP A 66 9.80 -23.24 9.72
CA ASP A 66 9.23 -24.59 9.74
C ASP A 66 10.29 -25.64 9.37
N PRO A 67 11.24 -25.95 10.29
CA PRO A 67 12.31 -26.90 10.00
C PRO A 67 11.80 -28.33 9.76
N GLY A 68 10.57 -28.63 10.18
CA GLY A 68 9.95 -29.94 9.99
C GLY A 68 9.12 -30.07 8.70
N ASN A 69 8.99 -29.00 7.91
CA ASN A 69 8.11 -28.94 6.73
C ASN A 69 6.68 -29.44 7.01
N ARG A 70 6.13 -29.02 8.16
CA ARG A 70 4.81 -29.44 8.66
C ARG A 70 3.73 -28.37 8.47
N VAL A 71 4.10 -27.12 8.21
CA VAL A 71 3.19 -26.03 7.89
C VAL A 71 2.56 -26.30 6.52
N LYS A 72 1.24 -26.24 6.47
CA LYS A 72 0.43 -26.47 5.26
C LYS A 72 -0.13 -25.17 4.72
N ALA A 73 -0.62 -25.22 3.49
CA ALA A 73 -1.31 -24.13 2.82
C ALA A 73 -2.40 -23.50 3.71
N ILE A 74 -3.19 -24.33 4.39
CA ILE A 74 -4.23 -23.84 5.31
C ILE A 74 -3.67 -22.97 6.44
N ASN A 75 -2.50 -23.31 6.99
CA ASN A 75 -1.90 -22.54 8.07
C ASN A 75 -1.40 -21.16 7.62
N LEU A 76 -0.87 -21.08 6.39
CA LEU A 76 -0.43 -19.80 5.82
C LEU A 76 -1.62 -18.94 5.36
N LEU A 77 -2.69 -19.58 4.88
CA LEU A 77 -3.96 -18.92 4.62
C LEU A 77 -4.54 -18.33 5.91
N ASP A 78 -4.59 -19.11 7.00
CA ASP A 78 -5.04 -18.62 8.31
C ASP A 78 -4.19 -17.43 8.76
N ALA A 79 -2.86 -17.50 8.60
CA ALA A 79 -1.97 -16.38 8.93
C ALA A 79 -2.32 -15.10 8.15
N LEU A 80 -2.63 -15.24 6.86
CA LEU A 80 -3.07 -14.13 6.03
C LEU A 80 -4.43 -13.57 6.48
N GLN A 81 -5.39 -14.43 6.83
CA GLN A 81 -6.71 -13.97 7.27
C GLN A 81 -6.63 -13.24 8.61
N GLU A 82 -5.85 -13.76 9.56
CA GLU A 82 -5.63 -13.10 10.84
C GLU A 82 -4.98 -11.71 10.69
N LEU A 83 -4.05 -11.56 9.74
CA LEU A 83 -3.50 -10.25 9.39
C LEU A 83 -4.58 -9.29 8.86
N ARG A 84 -5.47 -9.77 7.97
CA ARG A 84 -6.58 -8.97 7.42
C ARG A 84 -7.58 -8.58 8.49
N ASP A 85 -7.96 -9.52 9.34
CA ASP A 85 -8.88 -9.29 10.47
C ASP A 85 -8.29 -8.28 11.46
N ALA A 86 -6.96 -8.28 11.61
CA ALA A 86 -6.24 -7.31 12.42
C ALA A 86 -5.97 -5.95 11.73
N GLY A 87 -6.51 -5.74 10.53
CA GLY A 87 -6.43 -4.46 9.82
C GLY A 87 -5.19 -4.28 8.93
N ALA A 88 -4.56 -5.36 8.47
CA ALA A 88 -3.54 -5.27 7.43
C ALA A 88 -4.18 -4.80 6.11
N GLU A 89 -3.68 -3.69 5.56
CA GLU A 89 -4.18 -3.07 4.34
C GLU A 89 -3.43 -3.60 3.10
N VAL A 90 -2.13 -3.85 3.26
CA VAL A 90 -1.27 -4.37 2.20
C VAL A 90 -0.44 -5.52 2.76
N VAL A 91 -0.45 -6.66 2.09
CA VAL A 91 0.31 -7.84 2.49
C VAL A 91 1.15 -8.36 1.33
N GLN A 92 2.39 -8.73 1.64
CA GLN A 92 3.29 -9.49 0.78
C GLN A 92 3.74 -10.75 1.50
N VAL A 93 3.71 -11.89 0.80
CA VAL A 93 4.24 -13.16 1.29
C VAL A 93 5.41 -13.55 0.39
N ASP A 94 6.60 -13.66 0.97
CA ASP A 94 7.88 -13.73 0.27
C ASP A 94 7.96 -12.64 -0.81
N ASP A 95 7.88 -13.01 -2.10
CA ASP A 95 7.94 -12.09 -3.24
C ASP A 95 6.59 -11.93 -3.96
N VAL A 96 5.49 -12.29 -3.29
CA VAL A 96 4.14 -12.28 -3.86
C VAL A 96 3.27 -11.24 -3.18
N ARG A 97 2.74 -10.31 -3.99
CA ARG A 97 1.75 -9.33 -3.56
C ARG A 97 0.41 -10.03 -3.40
N VAL A 98 -0.08 -10.08 -2.16
CA VAL A 98 -1.40 -10.66 -1.88
C VAL A 98 -2.49 -9.71 -2.36
N GLY A 99 -3.53 -10.27 -2.98
CA GLY A 99 -4.82 -9.60 -3.11
C GLY A 99 -5.99 -10.52 -2.80
N VAL A 100 -7.19 -10.11 -3.19
CA VAL A 100 -8.46 -10.70 -2.73
C VAL A 100 -8.62 -12.16 -3.16
N ASP A 101 -8.19 -12.49 -4.37
CA ASP A 101 -8.21 -13.81 -5.00
C ASP A 101 -6.95 -14.64 -4.76
N SER A 102 -5.99 -14.15 -3.97
CA SER A 102 -4.77 -14.91 -3.69
C SER A 102 -5.09 -16.20 -2.96
N TYR A 103 -4.42 -17.27 -3.35
CA TYR A 103 -4.68 -18.62 -2.86
C TYR A 103 -3.39 -19.35 -2.50
N PHE A 104 -3.52 -20.29 -1.55
CA PHE A 104 -2.43 -21.18 -1.15
C PHE A 104 -2.72 -22.62 -1.59
N LEU A 105 -1.70 -23.35 -2.02
CA LEU A 105 -1.81 -24.78 -2.37
C LEU A 105 -0.66 -25.57 -1.76
N ASP A 106 -0.97 -26.75 -1.24
CA ASP A 106 0.06 -27.73 -0.89
C ASP A 106 0.63 -28.35 -2.18
N ASP A 107 1.95 -28.35 -2.30
CA ASP A 107 2.73 -28.99 -3.35
C ASP A 107 3.65 -30.07 -2.72
N ARG A 108 4.19 -30.97 -3.54
CA ARG A 108 5.20 -31.95 -3.11
C ARG A 108 6.44 -31.27 -2.54
N ASN A 109 6.76 -30.07 -3.04
CA ASN A 109 7.98 -29.32 -2.67
C ASN A 109 7.75 -28.28 -1.55
N GLY A 110 6.55 -28.18 -0.98
CA GLY A 110 6.22 -27.17 0.02
C GLY A 110 4.86 -26.51 -0.25
N VAL A 111 4.70 -25.24 0.14
CA VAL A 111 3.47 -24.48 -0.10
C VAL A 111 3.68 -23.49 -1.23
N ARG A 112 2.67 -23.33 -2.10
CA ARG A 112 2.62 -22.27 -3.11
C ARG A 112 1.65 -21.18 -2.74
N ILE A 113 1.93 -19.96 -3.17
CA ILE A 113 0.96 -18.85 -3.24
C ILE A 113 0.88 -18.37 -4.70
N ASP A 114 -0.32 -18.28 -5.25
CA ASP A 114 -0.56 -17.81 -6.63
C ASP A 114 0.35 -18.50 -7.67
N GLY A 115 0.55 -19.81 -7.50
CA GLY A 115 1.39 -20.66 -8.34
C GLY A 115 2.91 -20.58 -8.05
N ARG A 116 3.38 -19.65 -7.22
CA ARG A 116 4.80 -19.50 -6.85
C ARG A 116 5.13 -20.30 -5.59
N LEU A 117 6.21 -21.07 -5.62
CA LEU A 117 6.68 -21.85 -4.48
C LEU A 117 7.29 -20.92 -3.43
N LEU A 118 6.83 -21.05 -2.19
CA LEU A 118 7.34 -20.29 -1.04
C LEU A 118 8.59 -20.95 -0.46
N SER A 119 9.42 -20.16 0.22
CA SER A 119 10.64 -20.62 0.86
C SER A 119 10.57 -20.45 2.38
N VAL A 120 11.02 -21.45 3.13
CA VAL A 120 11.12 -21.35 4.60
C VAL A 120 12.38 -20.54 4.95
N PRO A 121 12.33 -19.58 5.90
CA PRO A 121 11.15 -19.15 6.66
C PRO A 121 10.16 -18.34 5.80
N TYR A 122 8.87 -18.65 5.92
CA TYR A 122 7.82 -17.91 5.23
C TYR A 122 7.75 -16.49 5.80
N ARG A 123 7.90 -15.48 4.94
CA ARG A 123 7.97 -14.09 5.37
C ARG A 123 6.74 -13.31 4.93
N PHE A 124 6.01 -12.78 5.89
CA PHE A 124 4.88 -11.90 5.70
C PHE A 124 5.30 -10.48 6.03
N LEU A 125 5.17 -9.57 5.07
CA LEU A 125 5.24 -8.14 5.29
C LEU A 125 3.82 -7.59 5.23
N ALA A 126 3.37 -6.96 6.31
CA ALA A 126 2.02 -6.40 6.40
C ALA A 126 2.10 -4.93 6.79
N ILE A 127 1.44 -4.06 6.02
CA ILE A 127 1.26 -2.63 6.31
C ILE A 127 -0.10 -2.45 6.99
N GLY A 128 -0.12 -1.70 8.09
CA GLY A 128 -1.30 -1.46 8.93
C GLY A 128 -0.87 -0.98 10.32
N ASP A 129 -1.78 -0.89 11.28
CA ASP A 129 -1.42 -0.53 12.65
C ASP A 129 -0.62 -1.68 13.33
N PRO A 130 0.68 -1.46 13.65
CA PRO A 130 1.53 -2.54 14.13
C PRO A 130 1.14 -3.03 15.51
N HIS A 131 0.59 -2.16 16.37
CA HIS A 131 0.15 -2.52 17.70
C HIS A 131 -1.07 -3.44 17.66
N THR A 132 -2.06 -3.11 16.82
CA THR A 132 -3.28 -3.89 16.61
C THR A 132 -2.95 -5.26 16.04
N MET A 133 -2.13 -5.32 14.97
CA MET A 133 -1.68 -6.59 14.39
C MET A 133 -0.90 -7.46 15.39
N THR A 134 0.05 -6.88 16.12
CA THR A 134 0.83 -7.63 17.12
C THR A 134 -0.06 -8.16 18.25
N THR A 135 -1.04 -7.37 18.68
CA THR A 135 -2.00 -7.78 19.73
C THR A 135 -2.87 -8.93 19.23
N ALA A 136 -3.47 -8.79 18.06
CA ALA A 136 -4.35 -9.80 17.46
C ALA A 136 -3.65 -11.14 17.24
N LEU A 137 -2.46 -11.13 16.64
CA LEU A 137 -1.71 -12.36 16.36
C LEU A 137 -1.23 -13.09 17.63
N ASN A 138 -1.09 -12.38 18.76
CA ASN A 138 -0.69 -12.97 20.04
C ASN A 138 -1.87 -13.40 20.92
N ILE A 139 -3.12 -13.32 20.43
CA ILE A 139 -4.29 -13.79 21.18
C ILE A 139 -4.11 -15.27 21.54
N PRO A 140 -4.19 -15.63 22.84
CA PRO A 140 -4.05 -17.01 23.29
C PRO A 140 -5.04 -17.93 22.58
N GLY A 141 -4.55 -19.09 22.13
CA GLY A 141 -5.39 -20.05 21.42
C GLY A 141 -5.41 -19.90 19.90
N GLY A 142 -4.96 -18.77 19.35
CA GLY A 142 -5.01 -18.44 17.92
C GLY A 142 -3.83 -18.99 17.08
N LEU A 143 -3.50 -18.26 16.01
CA LEU A 143 -2.53 -18.62 14.97
C LEU A 143 -1.18 -19.14 15.49
N VAL A 144 -0.55 -18.39 16.41
CA VAL A 144 0.79 -18.73 16.92
C VAL A 144 0.80 -20.10 17.60
N ARG A 145 -0.27 -20.45 18.32
CA ARG A 145 -0.40 -21.78 18.94
C ARG A 145 -0.56 -22.86 17.89
N THR A 146 -1.39 -22.65 16.87
CA THR A 146 -1.61 -23.59 15.78
C THR A 146 -0.30 -23.88 15.03
N LEU A 147 0.46 -22.85 14.69
CA LEU A 147 1.77 -22.98 14.03
C LEU A 147 2.80 -23.68 14.93
N ARG A 148 2.86 -23.34 16.22
CA ARG A 148 3.72 -24.05 17.18
C ARG A 148 3.33 -25.53 17.34
N GLY A 149 2.03 -25.85 17.30
CA GLY A 149 1.53 -27.22 17.29
C GLY A 149 2.00 -28.02 16.07
N ALA A 150 2.15 -27.36 14.92
CA ALA A 150 2.79 -27.94 13.73
C ALA A 150 4.32 -28.06 13.85
N GLY A 151 4.93 -27.51 14.90
CA GLY A 151 6.38 -27.50 15.11
C GLY A 151 7.10 -26.32 14.46
N ALA A 152 6.36 -25.29 14.04
CA ALA A 152 6.93 -24.05 13.52
C ALA A 152 7.25 -23.05 14.64
N THR A 153 8.19 -22.13 14.38
CA THR A 153 8.48 -20.98 15.23
C THR A 153 8.01 -19.71 14.54
N VAL A 154 7.38 -18.82 15.32
CA VAL A 154 6.82 -17.58 14.83
C VAL A 154 7.53 -16.39 15.50
N LEU A 155 8.01 -15.46 14.69
CA LEU A 155 8.57 -14.18 15.13
C LEU A 155 7.76 -13.04 14.51
N ILE A 156 7.23 -12.15 15.35
CA ILE A 156 6.48 -10.96 14.93
C ILE A 156 7.31 -9.75 15.33
N THR A 157 7.68 -8.93 14.35
CA THR A 157 8.51 -7.74 14.55
C THR A 157 7.76 -6.49 14.08
N PRO A 158 7.29 -5.63 15.01
CA PRO A 158 6.78 -4.31 14.67
C PRO A 158 7.84 -3.45 13.99
N ARG A 159 7.44 -2.72 12.96
CA ARG A 159 8.29 -1.80 12.21
C ARG A 159 7.57 -0.47 12.02
N ALA A 160 8.29 0.62 12.25
CA ALA A 160 7.79 1.96 11.90
C ALA A 160 7.64 2.15 10.37
N LYS A 161 8.39 1.36 9.59
CA LYS A 161 8.33 1.34 8.14
C LYS A 161 8.55 -0.08 7.61
N VAL A 162 7.56 -0.59 6.89
CA VAL A 162 7.56 -1.80 6.08
C VAL A 162 7.44 -1.36 4.62
N ALA A 163 8.24 -1.95 3.73
CA ALA A 163 8.15 -1.73 2.30
C ALA A 163 7.63 -3.00 1.62
N VAL A 164 6.47 -2.90 0.99
CA VAL A 164 5.89 -3.94 0.13
C VAL A 164 6.21 -3.58 -1.31
N GLY A 165 7.28 -4.18 -1.81
CA GLY A 165 7.78 -3.94 -3.17
C GLY A 165 7.11 -4.81 -4.24
N ALA A 166 6.51 -5.94 -3.85
CA ALA A 166 5.81 -6.80 -4.77
C ALA A 166 4.54 -6.12 -5.30
N VAL A 167 4.31 -6.29 -6.60
CA VAL A 167 3.12 -5.81 -7.31
C VAL A 167 2.46 -6.95 -8.07
N ARG A 168 1.16 -6.84 -8.26
CA ARG A 168 0.36 -7.74 -9.08
C ARG A 168 0.51 -7.35 -10.55
N SER A 169 0.61 -8.35 -11.40
CA SER A 169 0.39 -8.18 -12.84
C SER A 169 -1.12 -8.27 -13.11
N PRO A 170 -1.69 -7.39 -13.95
CA PRO A 170 -3.09 -7.46 -14.36
C PRO A 170 -3.44 -8.76 -15.08
#